data_AF-A0A7Y8RMK6-F1
#
_entry.id   AF-A0A7Y8RMK6-F1
#
_cell.length_a   1.000
_cell.length_b   1.000
_cell.length_c   1.000
_cell.angle_alpha   90.00
_cell.angle_beta   90.00
_cell.angle_gamma   90.00
#
_symmetry.space_group_name_H-M   'P 1'
#
loop_
_entity.id
_entity.type
_entity.pdbx_description
1 polymer ?
#
loop_
_entity_poly.entity_id
_entity_poly.type
_entity_poly.pdbx_seq_one_letter_code
_entity_poly.pdbx_strand_id
1 'polypeptide(L)'
;MTFAVFAPPVGWGNSPDHRHVTHATEKAVAKPTTKGVGFEASRRHFGENFDTSTHAAVIKMMMATFGSSPKDMFARFAPVAGGYAITMKDEFKVVISQHELEQTSRASRFTGADSGAVDSANVALAAYVKRKQITGGYHSFDGALADTLQGETTLRCLRGMGLYGLSQYVPAHQMVGDGVAGVLETHNRGSAFVLGGIVHDYTERRRVDRGYGYRLFNSKPRPETVPPVSNDTVVSQLPVGMKPKDIWGGFYQGAEGNCVTVSAIKAAMMRFGQNPAGIYKNISAVLDGFEVIMRDGFKLFLSHDERRKAAQGSNLNGSDQALKDDANFLYAVSAKRAQLENNDMRAGRSFEDAMHSLNDGEAPGQALRRLGLIAHVRQSSAQELAGGAIGTLADNLHSVLAINGSVDMFGQKLGLMSSGWSGRSMWALKLV
;
A
#
# COMPACT_ATOMS: atom_id res chain seq x y z
N MET A 1 2.40 73.26 -31.41
CA MET A 1 3.64 72.52 -31.73
C MET A 1 3.26 71.11 -32.18
N THR A 2 3.94 70.66 -33.22
CA THR A 2 4.12 69.26 -33.65
C THR A 2 3.01 68.55 -34.45
N PHE A 3 3.09 68.78 -35.77
CA PHE A 3 3.15 67.82 -36.89
C PHE A 3 2.29 66.55 -36.89
N ALA A 4 1.17 66.69 -37.60
CA ALA A 4 0.66 65.89 -38.73
C ALA A 4 1.45 64.67 -39.27
N VAL A 5 0.67 63.69 -39.77
CA VAL A 5 0.72 63.05 -41.11
C VAL A 5 0.74 61.51 -41.13
N PHE A 6 -0.41 61.00 -41.62
CA PHE A 6 -0.66 59.87 -42.54
C PHE A 6 -0.55 58.39 -42.09
N ALA A 7 -1.66 57.70 -42.39
CA ALA A 7 -1.87 56.25 -42.62
C ALA A 7 -0.92 55.68 -43.73
N PRO A 8 -0.90 54.38 -44.15
CA PRO A 8 -1.93 53.31 -44.13
C PRO A 8 -1.34 51.85 -43.94
N PRO A 9 -1.59 50.79 -44.76
CA PRO A 9 -2.63 49.76 -44.56
C PRO A 9 -2.18 48.26 -44.66
N VAL A 10 -3.17 47.34 -44.58
CA VAL A 10 -3.32 45.90 -44.95
C VAL A 10 -2.09 45.00 -45.25
N GLY A 11 -2.07 43.78 -44.69
CA GLY A 11 -1.32 42.63 -45.23
C GLY A 11 -1.64 41.29 -44.56
N TRP A 12 -1.88 40.26 -45.37
CA TRP A 12 -2.37 38.90 -45.04
C TRP A 12 -1.28 37.91 -44.59
N GLY A 13 -1.67 36.86 -43.83
CA GLY A 13 -1.28 35.46 -44.13
C GLY A 13 -0.30 34.70 -43.22
N ASN A 14 -0.76 33.50 -42.80
CA ASN A 14 -0.06 32.23 -42.52
C ASN A 14 0.45 31.86 -41.11
N SER A 15 -0.29 30.90 -40.53
CA SER A 15 0.08 29.66 -39.80
C SER A 15 0.80 29.71 -38.43
N PRO A 16 0.52 28.71 -37.54
CA PRO A 16 0.73 28.82 -36.11
C PRO A 16 2.12 28.35 -35.68
N ASP A 17 2.83 29.19 -34.92
CA ASP A 17 4.08 28.79 -34.28
C ASP A 17 3.81 28.30 -32.85
N HIS A 18 4.25 27.07 -32.60
CA HIS A 18 4.32 26.46 -31.29
C HIS A 18 5.47 27.09 -30.51
N ARG A 19 5.15 27.82 -29.43
CA ARG A 19 5.90 27.88 -28.15
C ARG A 19 5.39 29.08 -27.37
N HIS A 20 4.96 28.84 -26.13
CA HIS A 20 5.35 29.58 -24.93
C HIS A 20 4.49 29.07 -23.76
N VAL A 21 4.96 27.98 -23.15
CA VAL A 21 4.64 27.65 -21.77
C VAL A 21 5.77 28.24 -20.95
N THR A 22 5.58 29.40 -20.34
CA THR A 22 6.36 29.84 -19.19
C THR A 22 5.57 30.82 -18.33
N HIS A 23 5.64 30.56 -17.02
CA HIS A 23 5.27 31.43 -15.89
C HIS A 23 3.79 31.67 -15.61
N ALA A 24 3.16 30.70 -14.95
CA ALA A 24 2.16 31.00 -13.93
C ALA A 24 2.81 30.86 -12.55
N THR A 25 2.94 32.00 -11.90
CA THR A 25 3.37 32.23 -10.52
C THR A 25 2.65 31.35 -9.51
N GLU A 26 3.38 31.00 -8.45
CA GLU A 26 2.87 30.37 -7.23
C GLU A 26 1.56 31.03 -6.78
N LYS A 27 0.45 30.32 -7.00
CA LYS A 27 -0.82 30.60 -6.35
C LYS A 27 -1.14 29.44 -5.44
N ALA A 28 -1.13 29.77 -4.15
CA ALA A 28 -1.88 29.20 -3.04
C ALA A 28 -2.36 27.76 -3.23
N VAL A 29 -1.80 26.87 -2.42
CA VAL A 29 -2.36 25.55 -2.12
C VAL A 29 -3.86 25.70 -1.83
N ALA A 30 -4.69 25.40 -2.83
CA ALA A 30 -6.13 25.38 -2.68
C ALA A 30 -6.47 24.22 -1.74
N LYS A 31 -7.03 24.54 -0.57
CA LYS A 31 -7.72 23.55 0.25
C LYS A 31 -8.81 22.88 -0.60
N PRO A 32 -8.97 21.54 -0.53
CA PRO A 32 -10.00 20.84 -1.29
C PRO A 32 -11.37 21.39 -0.90
N THR A 33 -12.04 22.04 -1.84
CA THR A 33 -13.41 22.53 -1.65
C THR A 33 -14.37 21.34 -1.65
N THR A 34 -15.26 21.35 -0.67
CA THR A 34 -16.09 20.25 -0.21
C THR A 34 -17.22 19.89 -1.18
N LYS A 35 -16.95 19.04 -2.18
CA LYS A 35 -17.94 18.12 -2.82
C LYS A 35 -17.25 16.84 -3.29
N GLY A 36 -17.17 15.82 -2.43
CA GLY A 36 -17.00 14.40 -2.81
C GLY A 36 -16.02 14.10 -3.96
N VAL A 37 -14.82 14.70 -3.93
CA VAL A 37 -13.68 14.44 -4.83
C VAL A 37 -13.88 14.71 -6.33
N GLY A 38 -14.87 15.53 -6.71
CA GLY A 38 -14.89 16.23 -8.00
C GLY A 38 -15.55 15.53 -9.21
N PHE A 39 -15.85 14.22 -9.13
CA PHE A 39 -16.56 13.48 -10.19
C PHE A 39 -17.55 12.45 -9.62
N GLU A 40 -18.43 11.90 -10.46
CA GLU A 40 -19.43 10.89 -10.12
C GLU A 40 -19.50 9.78 -11.18
N ALA A 41 -19.83 8.56 -10.74
CA ALA A 41 -20.24 7.47 -11.63
C ALA A 41 -21.66 7.71 -12.14
N SER A 42 -21.97 7.19 -13.32
CA SER A 42 -23.33 7.18 -13.85
C SER A 42 -24.07 5.91 -13.43
N ARG A 43 -25.37 6.05 -13.15
CA ARG A 43 -26.25 4.89 -12.93
C ARG A 43 -26.44 4.14 -14.25
N ARG A 44 -26.60 2.82 -14.15
CA ARG A 44 -26.99 1.99 -15.29
C ARG A 44 -28.39 2.34 -15.77
N HIS A 45 -28.64 2.14 -17.05
CA HIS A 45 -30.00 2.15 -17.58
C HIS A 45 -30.67 0.79 -17.36
N PHE A 46 -32.00 0.75 -17.45
CA PHE A 46 -32.73 -0.51 -17.40
C PHE A 46 -32.27 -1.45 -18.52
N GLY A 47 -32.00 -2.73 -18.19
CA GLY A 47 -31.50 -3.73 -19.13
C GLY A 47 -30.00 -3.68 -19.41
N GLU A 48 -29.27 -2.71 -18.83
CA GLU A 48 -27.82 -2.58 -19.03
C GLU A 48 -27.03 -3.37 -17.98
N ASN A 49 -25.99 -4.10 -18.43
CA ASN A 49 -24.99 -4.71 -17.55
C ASN A 49 -23.80 -3.76 -17.39
N PHE A 50 -24.00 -2.71 -16.60
CA PHE A 50 -23.02 -1.64 -16.38
C PHE A 50 -22.99 -1.23 -14.91
N ASP A 51 -21.80 -1.10 -14.34
CA ASP A 51 -21.60 -0.53 -13.01
C ASP A 51 -20.14 -0.06 -12.82
N THR A 52 -19.93 1.25 -12.75
CA THR A 52 -18.61 1.82 -12.43
C THR A 52 -18.52 2.38 -11.01
N SER A 53 -19.52 2.12 -10.15
CA SER A 53 -19.60 2.64 -8.78
C SER A 53 -18.38 2.25 -7.95
N THR A 54 -17.98 0.98 -7.95
CA THR A 54 -16.77 0.52 -7.23
C THR A 54 -15.51 1.24 -7.70
N HIS A 55 -15.32 1.38 -9.01
CA HIS A 55 -14.16 2.05 -9.58
C HIS A 55 -14.13 3.52 -9.18
N ALA A 56 -15.26 4.22 -9.33
CA ALA A 56 -15.38 5.61 -8.90
C ALA A 56 -15.11 5.76 -7.40
N ALA A 57 -15.69 4.90 -6.56
CA ALA A 57 -15.50 4.96 -5.12
C ALA A 57 -14.03 4.77 -4.70
N VAL A 58 -13.35 3.77 -5.28
CA VAL A 58 -11.92 3.52 -5.01
C VAL A 58 -11.06 4.67 -5.53
N ILE A 59 -11.31 5.19 -6.72
CA ILE A 59 -10.57 6.33 -7.29
C ILE A 59 -10.77 7.59 -6.44
N LYS A 60 -11.99 7.89 -5.99
CA LYS A 60 -12.24 9.00 -5.05
C LYS A 60 -11.45 8.82 -3.76
N MET A 61 -11.40 7.60 -3.23
CA MET A 61 -10.59 7.29 -2.05
C MET A 61 -9.09 7.46 -2.31
N MET A 62 -8.57 7.08 -3.48
CA MET A 62 -7.19 7.35 -3.89
C MET A 62 -6.91 8.85 -3.91
N MET A 63 -7.78 9.62 -4.57
CA MET A 63 -7.64 11.07 -4.72
C MET A 63 -7.68 11.78 -3.37
N ALA A 64 -8.59 11.38 -2.47
CA ALA A 64 -8.69 11.93 -1.12
C ALA A 64 -7.47 11.57 -0.24
N THR A 65 -6.85 10.40 -0.45
CA THR A 65 -5.75 9.91 0.39
C THR A 65 -4.38 10.39 -0.09
N PHE A 66 -4.16 10.40 -1.40
CA PHE A 66 -2.84 10.67 -1.99
C PHE A 66 -2.75 12.02 -2.68
N GLY A 67 -3.85 12.55 -3.20
CA GLY A 67 -3.93 13.75 -4.04
C GLY A 67 -4.70 13.47 -5.33
N SER A 68 -5.33 14.50 -5.91
CA SER A 68 -6.27 14.35 -7.04
C SER A 68 -5.58 14.12 -8.39
N SER A 69 -4.27 14.36 -8.51
CA SER A 69 -3.56 14.18 -9.79
C SER A 69 -3.04 12.74 -9.96
N PRO A 70 -2.87 12.24 -11.20
CA PRO A 70 -2.28 10.92 -11.43
C PRO A 70 -0.85 10.77 -10.87
N LYS A 71 -0.09 11.88 -10.78
CA LYS A 71 1.24 11.89 -10.16
C LYS A 71 1.20 11.57 -8.66
N ASP A 72 0.10 11.89 -8.00
CA ASP A 72 -0.11 11.62 -6.58
C ASP A 72 -0.67 10.20 -6.35
N MET A 73 -1.64 9.81 -7.18
CA MET A 73 -2.32 8.52 -7.10
C MET A 73 -1.39 7.33 -7.35
N PHE A 74 -0.40 7.46 -8.24
CA PHE A 74 0.54 6.39 -8.59
C PHE A 74 1.90 6.51 -7.88
N ALA A 75 2.73 5.47 -7.95
CA ALA A 75 4.12 5.56 -7.46
C ALA A 75 4.99 6.34 -8.44
N ARG A 76 4.76 6.14 -9.75
CA ARG A 76 5.34 6.94 -10.83
C ARG A 76 4.30 7.17 -11.91
N PHE A 77 4.26 8.38 -12.44
CA PHE A 77 3.46 8.75 -13.60
C PHE A 77 4.30 9.62 -14.51
N ALA A 78 4.61 9.14 -15.71
CA ALA A 78 5.48 9.84 -16.66
C ALA A 78 4.88 9.80 -18.07
N PRO A 79 4.87 10.94 -18.80
CA PRO A 79 4.52 10.93 -20.21
C PRO A 79 5.56 10.13 -21.01
N VAL A 80 5.09 9.40 -22.02
CA VAL A 80 5.91 8.70 -23.01
C VAL A 80 5.34 8.95 -24.41
N ALA A 81 6.07 8.55 -25.45
CA ALA A 81 5.57 8.67 -26.82
C ALA A 81 4.21 7.95 -26.95
N GLY A 82 3.15 8.70 -27.29
CA GLY A 82 1.81 8.16 -27.49
C GLY A 82 1.00 7.82 -26.24
N GLY A 83 1.44 8.21 -25.03
CA GLY A 83 0.65 7.95 -23.82
C GLY A 83 1.40 8.17 -22.50
N TYR A 84 1.18 7.29 -21.52
CA TYR A 84 1.75 7.39 -20.17
C TYR A 84 2.33 6.07 -19.69
N ALA A 85 3.54 6.11 -19.14
CA ALA A 85 4.11 5.03 -18.34
C ALA A 85 3.75 5.25 -16.86
N ILE A 86 3.13 4.23 -16.27
CA ILE A 86 2.60 4.27 -14.92
C ILE A 86 3.23 3.13 -14.11
N THR A 87 3.71 3.45 -12.92
CA THR A 87 4.04 2.47 -11.89
C THR A 87 3.00 2.61 -10.79
N MET A 88 2.18 1.57 -10.61
CA MET A 88 1.19 1.49 -9.55
C MET A 88 1.87 1.48 -8.17
N LYS A 89 1.12 1.74 -7.09
CA LYS A 89 1.68 1.70 -5.73
C LYS A 89 2.10 0.31 -5.28
N ASP A 90 1.69 -0.72 -6.01
CA ASP A 90 2.22 -2.06 -5.88
C ASP A 90 3.38 -2.39 -6.83
N GLU A 91 4.05 -1.39 -7.39
CA GLU A 91 5.16 -1.51 -8.35
C GLU A 91 4.79 -2.17 -9.69
N PHE A 92 3.52 -2.52 -9.90
CA PHE A 92 3.07 -3.04 -11.19
C PHE A 92 3.17 -1.93 -12.25
N LYS A 93 3.83 -2.23 -13.37
CA LYS A 93 4.08 -1.26 -14.43
C LYS A 93 3.11 -1.48 -15.58
N VAL A 94 2.49 -0.39 -16.02
CA VAL A 94 1.67 -0.36 -17.24
C VAL A 94 2.09 0.80 -18.11
N VAL A 95 1.89 0.65 -19.41
CA VAL A 95 1.90 1.76 -20.36
C VAL A 95 0.50 1.82 -20.96
N ILE A 96 -0.15 2.97 -20.85
CA ILE A 96 -1.43 3.25 -21.49
C ILE A 96 -1.19 4.20 -22.65
N SER A 97 -1.82 3.94 -23.79
CA SER A 97 -1.81 4.81 -24.97
C SER A 97 -2.90 5.89 -24.88
N GLN A 98 -2.77 6.94 -25.70
CA GLN A 98 -3.83 7.96 -25.82
C GLN A 98 -5.15 7.36 -26.32
N HIS A 99 -5.08 6.41 -27.26
CA HIS A 99 -6.27 5.71 -27.75
C HIS A 99 -7.00 4.94 -26.63
N GLU A 100 -6.26 4.20 -25.80
CA GLU A 100 -6.86 3.49 -24.65
C GLU A 100 -7.47 4.46 -23.62
N LEU A 101 -6.85 5.62 -23.41
CA LEU A 101 -7.39 6.66 -22.54
C LEU A 101 -8.67 7.27 -23.11
N GLU A 102 -8.73 7.54 -24.42
CA GLU A 102 -9.92 8.01 -25.13
C GLU A 102 -11.06 6.97 -25.10
N GLN A 103 -10.75 5.69 -25.30
CA GLN A 103 -11.72 4.60 -25.16
C GLN A 103 -12.29 4.58 -23.74
N THR A 104 -11.43 4.71 -22.73
CA THR A 104 -11.83 4.74 -21.32
C THR A 104 -12.72 5.94 -21.01
N SER A 105 -12.34 7.15 -21.46
CA SER A 105 -13.11 8.37 -21.18
C SER A 105 -14.50 8.35 -21.80
N ARG A 106 -14.63 7.76 -23.00
CA ARG A 106 -15.94 7.59 -23.67
C ARG A 106 -16.82 6.55 -22.96
N ALA A 107 -16.23 5.49 -22.42
CA ALA A 107 -16.98 4.36 -21.90
C ALA A 107 -17.28 4.43 -20.40
N SER A 108 -16.45 5.12 -19.60
CA SER A 108 -16.56 5.17 -18.13
C SER A 108 -17.83 5.86 -17.62
N ARG A 109 -18.34 6.81 -18.40
CA ARG A 109 -19.43 7.73 -18.04
C ARG A 109 -19.19 8.46 -16.71
N PHE A 110 -17.94 8.75 -16.39
CA PHE A 110 -17.61 9.65 -15.29
C PHE A 110 -17.97 11.08 -15.65
N THR A 111 -18.67 11.77 -14.75
CA THR A 111 -19.14 13.15 -14.95
C THR A 111 -18.79 14.00 -13.74
N GLY A 112 -18.63 15.30 -13.90
CA GLY A 112 -18.26 16.17 -12.78
C GLY A 112 -18.02 17.61 -13.24
N ALA A 113 -18.16 18.56 -12.31
CA ALA A 113 -17.85 19.96 -12.59
C ALA A 113 -16.33 20.23 -12.62
N ASP A 114 -15.54 19.34 -11.99
CA ASP A 114 -14.09 19.38 -12.03
C ASP A 114 -13.58 18.46 -13.15
N SER A 115 -13.34 19.04 -14.33
CA SER A 115 -12.84 18.29 -15.49
C SER A 115 -11.48 17.64 -15.21
N GLY A 116 -10.64 18.26 -14.38
CA GLY A 116 -9.34 17.69 -13.99
C GLY A 116 -9.50 16.43 -13.14
N ALA A 117 -10.49 16.39 -12.25
CA ALA A 117 -10.84 15.19 -11.49
C ALA A 117 -11.39 14.09 -12.41
N VAL A 118 -12.26 14.42 -13.36
CA VAL A 118 -12.80 13.46 -14.35
C VAL A 118 -11.67 12.86 -15.19
N ASP A 119 -10.76 13.68 -15.71
CA ASP A 119 -9.61 13.22 -16.50
C ASP A 119 -8.70 12.31 -15.68
N SER A 120 -8.40 12.71 -14.45
CA SER A 120 -7.58 11.93 -13.52
C SER A 120 -8.23 10.59 -13.18
N ALA A 121 -9.56 10.56 -13.03
CA ALA A 121 -10.32 9.32 -12.81
C ALA A 121 -10.27 8.39 -14.02
N ASN A 122 -10.37 8.92 -15.24
CA ASN A 122 -10.24 8.14 -16.47
C ASN A 122 -8.82 7.56 -16.63
N VAL A 123 -7.77 8.32 -16.28
CA VAL A 123 -6.39 7.79 -16.24
C VAL A 123 -6.28 6.64 -15.23
N ALA A 124 -6.88 6.78 -14.04
CA ALA A 124 -6.84 5.74 -13.03
C ALA A 124 -7.57 4.46 -13.48
N LEU A 125 -8.76 4.60 -14.08
CA LEU A 125 -9.52 3.49 -14.64
C LEU A 125 -8.76 2.83 -15.80
N ALA A 126 -8.15 3.60 -16.71
CA ALA A 126 -7.38 3.06 -17.83
C ALA A 126 -6.18 2.23 -17.35
N ALA A 127 -5.48 2.70 -16.30
CA ALA A 127 -4.38 1.95 -15.69
C ALA A 127 -4.86 0.61 -15.09
N TYR A 128 -5.99 0.61 -14.38
CA TYR A 128 -6.62 -0.61 -13.87
C TYR A 128 -6.97 -1.58 -15.01
N VAL A 129 -7.64 -1.09 -16.06
CA VAL A 129 -8.04 -1.90 -17.22
C VAL A 129 -6.81 -2.49 -17.89
N LYS A 130 -5.73 -1.71 -18.06
CA LYS A 130 -4.50 -2.19 -18.68
C LYS A 130 -3.84 -3.31 -17.88
N ARG A 131 -3.81 -3.19 -16.56
CA ARG A 131 -3.36 -4.28 -15.69
C ARG A 131 -4.27 -5.50 -15.80
N LYS A 132 -5.59 -5.31 -15.77
CA LYS A 132 -6.56 -6.40 -15.92
C LYS A 132 -6.40 -7.11 -17.27
N GLN A 133 -6.12 -6.37 -18.34
CA GLN A 133 -5.81 -6.93 -19.65
C GLN A 133 -4.61 -7.87 -19.57
N ILE A 134 -3.47 -7.38 -19.05
CA ILE A 134 -2.22 -8.13 -18.98
C ILE A 134 -2.34 -9.35 -18.06
N THR A 135 -2.89 -9.17 -16.86
CA THR A 135 -2.94 -10.21 -15.82
C THR A 135 -4.08 -11.20 -15.99
N GLY A 136 -5.19 -10.76 -16.60
CA GLY A 136 -6.34 -11.60 -16.92
C GLY A 136 -6.24 -12.31 -18.27
N GLY A 137 -5.19 -12.06 -19.05
CA GLY A 137 -4.98 -12.69 -20.36
C GLY A 137 -5.97 -12.24 -21.44
N TYR A 138 -6.51 -11.02 -21.35
CA TYR A 138 -7.41 -10.49 -22.37
C TYR A 138 -6.65 -10.19 -23.67
N HIS A 139 -7.21 -10.62 -24.80
CA HIS A 139 -6.64 -10.37 -26.12
C HIS A 139 -6.55 -8.87 -26.48
N SER A 140 -7.45 -8.04 -25.94
CA SER A 140 -7.51 -6.60 -26.24
C SER A 140 -7.84 -5.77 -25.01
N PHE A 141 -7.44 -4.50 -25.03
CA PHE A 141 -7.81 -3.53 -23.99
C PHE A 141 -9.33 -3.33 -23.94
N ASP A 142 -9.97 -3.28 -25.12
CA ASP A 142 -11.41 -3.10 -25.24
C ASP A 142 -12.21 -4.22 -24.57
N GLY A 143 -11.78 -5.49 -24.73
CA GLY A 143 -12.41 -6.61 -24.03
C GLY A 143 -12.25 -6.52 -22.51
N ALA A 144 -11.07 -6.10 -22.04
CA ALA A 144 -10.84 -5.87 -20.61
C ALA A 144 -11.66 -4.68 -20.08
N LEU A 145 -11.82 -3.61 -20.88
CA LEU A 145 -12.64 -2.45 -20.55
C LEU A 145 -14.12 -2.86 -20.45
N ALA A 146 -14.64 -3.55 -21.45
CA ALA A 146 -16.03 -4.02 -21.48
C ALA A 146 -16.37 -4.92 -20.27
N ASP A 147 -15.47 -5.82 -19.87
CA ASP A 147 -15.66 -6.62 -18.65
C ASP A 147 -15.57 -5.76 -17.37
N THR A 148 -14.65 -4.79 -17.33
CA THR A 148 -14.50 -3.87 -16.20
C THR A 148 -15.74 -3.01 -15.95
N LEU A 149 -16.41 -2.59 -17.03
CA LEU A 149 -17.61 -1.76 -16.94
C LEU A 149 -18.82 -2.52 -16.39
N GLN A 150 -18.78 -3.84 -16.25
CA GLN A 150 -19.85 -4.66 -15.65
C GLN A 150 -19.80 -4.70 -14.11
N GLY A 151 -18.91 -3.92 -13.48
CA GLY A 151 -18.73 -3.88 -12.04
C GLY A 151 -17.61 -4.76 -11.52
N GLU A 152 -17.13 -4.42 -10.33
CA GLU A 152 -16.05 -5.12 -9.65
C GLU A 152 -16.31 -5.15 -8.14
N THR A 153 -15.87 -6.21 -7.46
CA THR A 153 -15.87 -6.24 -5.98
C THR A 153 -14.85 -5.24 -5.44
N THR A 154 -15.10 -4.63 -4.27
CA THR A 154 -14.19 -3.61 -3.72
C THR A 154 -12.76 -4.15 -3.57
N LEU A 155 -12.63 -5.38 -3.05
CA LEU A 155 -11.33 -6.03 -2.86
C LEU A 155 -10.57 -6.24 -4.18
N ARG A 156 -11.25 -6.70 -5.24
CA ARG A 156 -10.60 -6.88 -6.55
C ARG A 156 -10.25 -5.55 -7.18
N CYS A 157 -11.08 -4.52 -7.02
CA CYS A 157 -10.77 -3.18 -7.49
C CYS A 157 -9.52 -2.62 -6.78
N LEU A 158 -9.43 -2.75 -5.45
CA LEU A 158 -8.24 -2.37 -4.68
C LEU A 158 -6.98 -3.13 -5.13
N ARG A 159 -7.09 -4.43 -5.40
CA ARG A 159 -5.98 -5.24 -5.94
C ARG A 159 -5.56 -4.77 -7.33
N GLY A 160 -6.51 -4.57 -8.25
CA GLY A 160 -6.22 -4.12 -9.61
C GLY A 160 -5.72 -2.68 -9.69
N MET A 161 -6.08 -1.81 -8.74
CA MET A 161 -5.52 -0.45 -8.63
C MET A 161 -4.14 -0.42 -7.97
N GLY A 162 -3.62 -1.57 -7.51
CA GLY A 162 -2.34 -1.66 -6.79
C GLY A 162 -2.39 -1.05 -5.39
N LEU A 163 -3.54 -1.11 -4.73
CA LEU A 163 -3.82 -0.48 -3.45
C LEU A 163 -4.06 -1.46 -2.31
N TYR A 164 -4.19 -2.76 -2.60
CA TYR A 164 -4.55 -3.75 -1.58
C TYR A 164 -3.61 -3.70 -0.36
N GLY A 165 -2.30 -3.63 -0.59
CA GLY A 165 -1.34 -3.51 0.49
C GLY A 165 -1.41 -2.18 1.24
N LEU A 166 -2.02 -1.14 0.65
CA LEU A 166 -2.28 0.15 1.28
C LEU A 166 -3.69 0.28 1.87
N SER A 167 -4.44 -0.83 1.93
CA SER A 167 -5.82 -0.85 2.38
C SER A 167 -5.97 -1.51 3.75
N GLN A 168 -6.85 -0.96 4.58
CA GLN A 168 -7.24 -1.52 5.86
C GLN A 168 -8.74 -1.80 5.85
N TYR A 169 -9.12 -3.03 6.19
CA TYR A 169 -10.53 -3.38 6.41
C TYR A 169 -10.95 -2.89 7.79
N VAL A 170 -11.96 -2.02 7.84
CA VAL A 170 -12.39 -1.36 9.08
C VAL A 170 -13.91 -1.35 9.20
N PRO A 171 -14.44 -1.35 10.43
CA PRO A 171 -15.85 -1.09 10.66
C PRO A 171 -16.22 0.36 10.31
N ALA A 172 -17.46 0.56 9.88
CA ALA A 172 -18.05 1.84 9.46
C ALA A 172 -17.80 3.01 10.44
N HIS A 173 -17.86 2.77 11.75
CA HIS A 173 -17.63 3.82 12.77
C HIS A 173 -16.20 4.39 12.73
N GLN A 174 -15.23 3.66 12.18
CA GLN A 174 -13.86 4.16 11.97
C GLN A 174 -13.71 4.97 10.68
N MET A 175 -14.78 5.15 9.89
CA MET A 175 -14.82 6.02 8.70
C MET A 175 -15.44 7.39 9.00
N VAL A 176 -15.56 7.74 10.28
CA VAL A 176 -16.11 9.02 10.77
C VAL A 176 -14.94 9.93 11.17
N GLY A 177 -15.10 11.25 10.97
CA GLY A 177 -14.11 12.26 11.31
C GLY A 177 -13.63 13.06 10.10
N ASP A 178 -13.27 14.31 10.31
CA ASP A 178 -12.92 15.21 9.21
C ASP A 178 -11.75 14.67 8.37
N GLY A 179 -11.90 14.72 7.05
CA GLY A 179 -10.92 14.19 6.09
C GLY A 179 -10.76 12.65 6.05
N VAL A 180 -11.52 11.88 6.82
CA VAL A 180 -11.45 10.42 6.78
C VAL A 180 -12.15 9.90 5.53
N ALA A 181 -11.37 9.31 4.62
CA ALA A 181 -11.85 8.69 3.37
C ALA A 181 -11.92 7.16 3.49
N GLY A 182 -12.96 6.55 2.90
CA GLY A 182 -13.15 5.11 2.85
C GLY A 182 -14.06 4.69 1.70
N VAL A 183 -14.29 3.38 1.58
CA VAL A 183 -15.25 2.77 0.64
C VAL A 183 -16.04 1.69 1.33
N LEU A 184 -17.33 1.61 1.02
CA LEU A 184 -18.26 0.59 1.53
C LEU A 184 -18.88 -0.17 0.37
N GLU A 185 -19.02 -1.48 0.52
CA GLU A 185 -19.81 -2.29 -0.41
C GLU A 185 -21.29 -1.94 -0.28
N THR A 186 -21.98 -1.76 -1.41
CA THR A 186 -23.40 -1.40 -1.45
C THR A 186 -24.26 -2.53 -1.96
N HIS A 187 -23.79 -3.25 -2.97
CA HIS A 187 -24.45 -4.38 -3.60
C HIS A 187 -23.41 -5.26 -4.31
N ASN A 188 -23.85 -6.35 -4.92
CA ASN A 188 -22.95 -7.24 -5.64
C ASN A 188 -22.20 -6.46 -6.74
N ARG A 189 -20.87 -6.38 -6.61
CA ARG A 189 -19.96 -5.62 -7.50
C ARG A 189 -20.13 -4.09 -7.51
N GLY A 190 -20.77 -3.51 -6.49
CA GLY A 190 -20.92 -2.07 -6.32
C GLY A 190 -20.38 -1.56 -5.00
N SER A 191 -19.87 -0.32 -5.00
CA SER A 191 -19.37 0.33 -3.78
C SER A 191 -19.67 1.83 -3.79
N ALA A 192 -19.77 2.42 -2.59
CA ALA A 192 -19.90 3.84 -2.38
C ALA A 192 -18.66 4.42 -1.69
N PHE A 193 -18.34 5.68 -2.02
CA PHE A 193 -17.26 6.42 -1.38
C PHE A 193 -17.74 6.98 -0.04
N VAL A 194 -16.90 7.00 0.97
CA VAL A 194 -17.18 7.61 2.28
C VAL A 194 -16.20 8.74 2.53
N LEU A 195 -16.70 9.92 2.89
CA LEU A 195 -15.89 11.04 3.35
C LEU A 195 -16.48 11.63 4.62
N GLY A 196 -15.72 11.63 5.71
CA GLY A 196 -16.15 12.21 6.98
C GLY A 196 -17.44 11.59 7.54
N GLY A 197 -17.62 10.28 7.34
CA GLY A 197 -18.82 9.57 7.74
C GLY A 197 -20.04 9.79 6.84
N ILE A 198 -19.88 10.47 5.69
CA ILE A 198 -20.93 10.61 4.68
C ILE A 198 -20.64 9.65 3.53
N VAL A 199 -21.58 8.74 3.28
CA VAL A 199 -21.60 7.85 2.12
C VAL A 199 -22.10 8.64 0.91
N HIS A 200 -21.35 8.57 -0.18
CA HIS A 200 -21.63 9.15 -1.49
C HIS A 200 -21.91 8.02 -2.48
N ASP A 201 -23.18 7.79 -2.77
CA ASP A 201 -23.65 6.73 -3.66
C ASP A 201 -24.36 7.36 -4.86
N TYR A 202 -23.63 7.48 -5.98
CA TYR A 202 -24.00 8.34 -7.09
C TYR A 202 -24.30 9.77 -6.59
N THR A 203 -25.52 10.27 -6.78
CA THR A 203 -25.98 11.58 -6.31
C THR A 203 -26.52 11.56 -4.88
N GLU A 204 -26.72 10.39 -4.28
CA GLU A 204 -27.29 10.24 -2.96
C GLU A 204 -26.24 10.39 -1.87
N ARG A 205 -26.64 10.99 -0.75
CA ARG A 205 -25.79 11.17 0.42
C ARG A 205 -26.50 10.70 1.67
N ARG A 206 -25.85 9.83 2.42
CA ARG A 206 -26.36 9.34 3.71
C ARG A 206 -25.25 9.24 4.73
N ARG A 207 -25.59 9.34 6.01
CA ARG A 207 -24.62 9.05 7.08
C ARG A 207 -24.29 7.57 7.06
N VAL A 208 -23.02 7.26 7.35
CA VAL A 208 -22.59 5.89 7.55
C VAL A 208 -23.29 5.31 8.78
N ASP A 209 -23.80 4.09 8.67
CA ASP A 209 -24.54 3.39 9.72
C ASP A 209 -23.72 2.23 10.30
N ARG A 210 -23.79 1.06 9.69
CA ARG A 210 -23.16 -0.19 10.10
C ARG A 210 -22.50 -0.84 8.89
N GLY A 211 -21.69 -1.86 9.16
CA GLY A 211 -20.98 -2.60 8.13
C GLY A 211 -19.49 -2.31 8.17
N TYR A 212 -18.83 -2.79 7.14
CA TYR A 212 -17.38 -2.77 7.02
C TYR A 212 -16.99 -2.35 5.61
N GLY A 213 -15.79 -1.82 5.49
CA GLY A 213 -15.22 -1.57 4.17
C GLY A 213 -13.75 -1.23 4.30
N TYR A 214 -13.22 -0.51 3.32
CA TYR A 214 -11.79 -0.27 3.23
C TYR A 214 -11.47 1.21 3.39
N ARG A 215 -10.34 1.48 4.05
CA ARG A 215 -9.68 2.79 4.04
C ARG A 215 -8.29 2.64 3.46
N LEU A 216 -7.76 3.71 2.87
CA LEU A 216 -6.35 3.77 2.51
C LEU A 216 -5.57 4.52 3.58
N PHE A 217 -4.29 4.15 3.72
CA PHE A 217 -3.33 4.92 4.49
C PHE A 217 -2.21 5.41 3.58
N ASN A 218 -1.62 6.55 3.94
CA ASN A 218 -0.46 7.08 3.26
C ASN A 218 0.82 6.60 3.95
N SER A 219 1.63 5.85 3.20
CA SER A 219 2.93 5.31 3.62
C SER A 219 4.05 6.35 3.54
N LYS A 220 3.84 7.49 2.86
CA LYS A 220 4.77 8.62 2.96
C LYS A 220 4.69 9.18 4.39
N PRO A 221 5.83 9.39 5.07
CA PRO A 221 5.82 10.09 6.35
C PRO A 221 5.22 11.47 6.09
N ARG A 222 4.07 11.74 6.71
CA ARG A 222 3.58 13.10 6.81
C ARG A 222 4.59 13.82 7.70
N PRO A 223 5.10 15.01 7.34
CA PRO A 223 5.75 15.87 8.30
C PRO A 223 4.66 16.35 9.27
N GLU A 224 4.24 15.49 10.20
CA GLU A 224 3.49 15.92 11.36
C GLU A 224 4.50 16.49 12.34
N THR A 225 4.31 17.76 12.64
CA THR A 225 4.97 18.50 13.72
C THR A 225 4.56 17.89 15.06
N VAL A 226 5.01 16.67 15.33
CA VAL A 226 5.06 16.17 16.70
C VAL A 226 6.41 16.64 17.24
N PRO A 227 6.45 17.52 18.25
CA PRO A 227 7.71 17.92 18.85
C PRO A 227 8.43 16.67 19.37
N PRO A 228 9.76 16.58 19.24
CA PRO A 228 10.52 15.50 19.86
C PRO A 228 10.44 15.72 21.37
N VAL A 229 9.67 14.90 22.07
CA VAL A 229 9.60 14.96 23.53
C VAL A 229 10.33 13.76 24.12
N SER A 230 11.39 14.12 24.85
CA SER A 230 12.16 13.42 25.88
C SER A 230 12.81 12.08 25.54
N ASN A 231 14.13 12.13 25.45
CA ASN A 231 15.06 11.03 25.71
C ASN A 231 14.74 10.40 27.08
N ASP A 232 14.08 9.23 27.08
CA ASP A 232 14.40 8.08 27.93
C ASP A 232 13.44 6.91 27.68
N THR A 233 13.57 6.24 26.52
CA THR A 233 13.61 4.77 26.40
C THR A 233 14.00 4.41 24.97
N VAL A 234 15.30 4.25 24.73
CA VAL A 234 15.81 3.88 23.41
C VAL A 234 15.31 2.46 23.08
N VAL A 235 14.50 2.32 22.02
CA VAL A 235 13.99 1.00 21.58
C VAL A 235 15.12 0.12 21.04
N SER A 236 16.12 0.71 20.38
CA SER A 236 17.28 0.03 19.79
C SER A 236 18.56 0.85 19.96
N GLN A 237 19.67 0.19 20.29
CA GLN A 237 20.97 0.83 20.45
C GLN A 237 21.60 1.29 19.12
N LEU A 238 21.03 0.88 17.98
CA LEU A 238 21.53 1.28 16.66
C LEU A 238 20.75 2.46 16.06
N PRO A 239 21.42 3.38 15.37
CA PRO A 239 20.78 4.36 14.49
C PRO A 239 19.77 3.76 13.50
N VAL A 240 18.71 4.52 13.23
CA VAL A 240 17.66 4.15 12.28
C VAL A 240 18.24 3.94 10.88
N GLY A 241 17.83 2.85 10.22
CA GLY A 241 18.25 2.51 8.86
C GLY A 241 19.56 1.73 8.74
N MET A 242 20.35 1.58 9.82
CA MET A 242 21.54 0.72 9.79
C MET A 242 21.15 -0.76 9.75
N LYS A 243 21.70 -1.48 8.78
CA LYS A 243 21.50 -2.93 8.65
C LYS A 243 22.28 -3.69 9.73
N PRO A 244 21.76 -4.84 10.20
CA PRO A 244 22.53 -5.76 11.04
C PRO A 244 23.86 -6.15 10.38
N LYS A 245 24.93 -6.23 11.18
CA LYS A 245 26.25 -6.69 10.69
C LYS A 245 26.23 -8.18 10.35
N ASP A 246 25.59 -8.97 11.20
CA ASP A 246 25.41 -10.40 11.01
C ASP A 246 23.94 -10.79 11.23
N ILE A 247 23.16 -10.76 10.15
CA ILE A 247 21.75 -11.19 10.19
C ILE A 247 21.58 -12.72 10.29
N TRP A 248 22.65 -13.47 10.06
CA TRP A 248 22.61 -14.93 10.03
C TRP A 248 22.77 -15.45 11.46
N GLY A 249 23.95 -15.27 12.05
CA GLY A 249 24.29 -15.77 13.39
C GLY A 249 23.86 -14.86 14.53
N GLY A 250 23.61 -13.58 14.26
CA GLY A 250 23.28 -12.60 15.30
C GLY A 250 21.96 -12.91 16.02
N PHE A 251 20.93 -13.33 15.28
CA PHE A 251 19.78 -14.05 15.85
C PHE A 251 19.22 -15.07 14.87
N TYR A 252 18.60 -16.14 15.37
CA TYR A 252 17.92 -17.15 14.56
C TYR A 252 16.90 -17.93 15.39
N GLN A 253 16.12 -18.75 14.70
CA GLN A 253 15.11 -19.63 15.30
C GLN A 253 15.75 -20.68 16.23
N GLY A 254 15.34 -20.73 17.50
CA GLY A 254 15.80 -21.72 18.47
C GLY A 254 14.89 -22.93 18.66
N ALA A 255 13.63 -22.86 18.25
CA ALA A 255 12.65 -23.95 18.34
C ALA A 255 11.77 -23.99 17.08
N GLU A 256 11.27 -25.16 16.68
CA GLU A 256 10.39 -25.31 15.51
C GLU A 256 9.09 -24.46 15.61
N GLY A 257 8.49 -24.14 14.47
CA GLY A 257 7.17 -23.49 14.39
C GLY A 257 7.14 -21.98 14.18
N ASN A 258 8.18 -21.22 14.56
CA ASN A 258 8.20 -19.75 14.39
C ASN A 258 8.94 -19.24 13.13
N CYS A 259 9.34 -20.15 12.22
CA CYS A 259 10.19 -19.85 11.07
C CYS A 259 9.67 -18.70 10.19
N VAL A 260 8.35 -18.63 9.96
CA VAL A 260 7.70 -17.57 9.19
C VAL A 260 7.86 -16.21 9.87
N THR A 261 7.75 -16.16 11.19
CA THR A 261 7.95 -14.93 11.95
C THR A 261 9.42 -14.52 11.97
N VAL A 262 10.35 -15.45 12.18
CA VAL A 262 11.80 -15.18 12.18
C VAL A 262 12.28 -14.68 10.81
N SER A 263 11.90 -15.36 9.73
CA SER A 263 12.29 -14.98 8.36
C SER A 263 11.76 -13.59 7.97
N ALA A 264 10.53 -13.27 8.36
CA ALA A 264 9.92 -11.96 8.13
C ALA A 264 10.62 -10.84 8.90
N ILE A 265 10.96 -11.05 10.17
CA ILE A 265 11.72 -10.09 11.01
C ILE A 265 13.09 -9.84 10.37
N LYS A 266 13.81 -10.91 9.99
CA LYS A 266 15.10 -10.77 9.32
C LYS A 266 14.99 -9.99 8.01
N ALA A 267 13.98 -10.29 7.20
CA ALA A 267 13.77 -9.60 5.93
C ALA A 267 13.47 -8.11 6.15
N ALA A 268 12.63 -7.79 7.13
CA ALA A 268 12.32 -6.42 7.52
C ALA A 268 13.57 -5.66 7.97
N MET A 269 14.40 -6.25 8.85
CA MET A 269 15.64 -5.63 9.33
C MET A 269 16.66 -5.42 8.20
N MET A 270 16.74 -6.32 7.23
CA MET A 270 17.64 -6.17 6.08
C MET A 270 17.14 -5.13 5.07
N ARG A 271 15.82 -4.94 4.97
CA ARG A 271 15.21 -3.93 4.09
C ARG A 271 15.26 -2.54 4.69
N PHE A 272 14.86 -2.39 5.95
CA PHE A 272 14.57 -1.12 6.60
C PHE A 272 15.55 -0.74 7.72
N GLY A 273 16.49 -1.62 8.05
CA GLY A 273 17.45 -1.45 9.15
C GLY A 273 17.03 -2.22 10.41
N GLN A 274 18.01 -2.51 11.27
CA GLN A 274 17.85 -3.27 12.50
C GLN A 274 16.89 -2.58 13.50
N ASN A 275 17.05 -1.27 13.66
CA ASN A 275 16.26 -0.49 14.60
C ASN A 275 14.76 -0.56 14.21
N PRO A 276 13.85 -1.01 15.11
CA PRO A 276 12.42 -1.10 14.83
C PRO A 276 11.76 0.20 14.35
N ALA A 277 12.30 1.37 14.71
CA ALA A 277 11.81 2.67 14.24
C ALA A 277 12.06 2.88 12.72
N GLY A 278 12.96 2.12 12.11
CA GLY A 278 13.10 2.04 10.65
C GLY A 278 12.01 1.20 9.99
N ILE A 279 11.44 0.23 10.71
CA ILE A 279 10.45 -0.72 10.20
C ILE A 279 9.03 -0.20 10.38
N TYR A 280 8.69 0.36 11.54
CA TYR A 280 7.37 0.94 11.80
C TYR A 280 7.26 2.41 11.37
N LYS A 281 6.03 2.93 11.32
CA LYS A 281 5.78 4.34 10.97
C LYS A 281 6.11 5.27 12.14
N ASN A 282 5.75 4.86 13.35
CA ASN A 282 6.12 5.56 14.58
C ASN A 282 6.19 4.58 15.76
N ILE A 283 7.11 4.84 16.68
CA ILE A 283 7.16 4.18 17.99
C ILE A 283 7.36 5.29 19.03
N SER A 284 6.47 5.34 20.01
CA SER A 284 6.56 6.29 21.11
C SER A 284 6.61 5.51 22.41
N ALA A 285 7.70 5.65 23.15
CA ALA A 285 7.78 5.11 24.50
C ALA A 285 6.90 5.95 25.44
N VAL A 286 6.15 5.27 26.29
CA VAL A 286 5.25 5.85 27.30
C VAL A 286 5.46 5.12 28.62
N LEU A 287 4.93 5.66 29.72
CA LEU A 287 5.19 5.14 31.07
C LEU A 287 4.98 3.62 31.21
N ASP A 288 3.92 3.09 30.59
CA ASP A 288 3.52 1.69 30.74
C ASP A 288 3.99 0.78 29.59
N GLY A 289 4.70 1.32 28.59
CA GLY A 289 5.12 0.57 27.42
C GLY A 289 5.41 1.41 26.17
N PHE A 290 4.85 0.97 25.04
CA PHE A 290 5.11 1.55 23.73
C PHE A 290 3.84 1.69 22.92
N GLU A 291 3.58 2.89 22.40
CA GLU A 291 2.61 3.09 21.34
C GLU A 291 3.29 2.86 19.99
N VAL A 292 2.73 1.96 19.18
CA VAL A 292 3.28 1.60 17.87
C VAL A 292 2.25 1.93 16.79
N ILE A 293 2.69 2.68 15.79
CA ILE A 293 1.96 2.89 14.54
C ILE A 293 2.72 2.16 13.44
N MET A 294 2.11 1.14 12.87
CA MET A 294 2.66 0.34 11.80
C MET A 294 2.65 1.08 10.46
N ARG A 295 3.45 0.61 9.49
CA ARG A 295 3.45 1.15 8.12
C ARG A 295 2.10 1.00 7.43
N ASP A 296 1.32 0.00 7.84
CA ASP A 296 -0.05 -0.20 7.36
C ASP A 296 -1.12 0.59 8.11
N GLY A 297 -0.72 1.54 8.96
CA GLY A 297 -1.62 2.37 9.74
C GLY A 297 -2.23 1.67 10.95
N PHE A 298 -2.00 0.36 11.14
CA PHE A 298 -2.44 -0.35 12.34
C PHE A 298 -1.78 0.25 13.58
N LYS A 299 -2.58 0.51 14.62
CA LYS A 299 -2.12 1.07 15.89
C LYS A 299 -2.28 0.05 17.00
N LEU A 300 -1.28 -0.07 17.85
CA LEU A 300 -1.35 -0.90 19.05
C LEU A 300 -0.52 -0.29 20.19
N PHE A 301 -0.87 -0.70 21.39
CA PHE A 301 -0.07 -0.47 22.58
C PHE A 301 0.58 -1.80 22.98
N LEU A 302 1.88 -1.77 23.27
CA LEU A 302 2.66 -2.89 23.75
C LEU A 302 3.20 -2.58 25.14
N SER A 303 2.75 -3.31 26.15
CA SER A 303 3.21 -3.13 27.52
C SER A 303 4.63 -3.64 27.74
N HIS A 304 5.28 -3.16 28.81
CA HIS A 304 6.57 -3.72 29.24
C HIS A 304 6.50 -5.21 29.59
N ASP A 305 5.37 -5.68 30.12
CA ASP A 305 5.18 -7.09 30.47
C ASP A 305 5.07 -7.98 29.23
N GLU A 306 4.28 -7.57 28.24
CA GLU A 306 4.18 -8.27 26.96
C GLU A 306 5.53 -8.33 26.24
N ARG A 307 6.34 -7.26 26.29
CA ARG A 307 7.71 -7.28 25.75
C ARG A 307 8.58 -8.32 26.46
N ARG A 308 8.52 -8.43 27.80
CA ARG A 308 9.28 -9.45 28.55
C ARG A 308 8.82 -10.87 28.21
N LYS A 309 7.51 -11.10 28.16
CA LYS A 309 6.92 -12.38 27.77
C LYS A 309 7.34 -12.79 26.37
N ALA A 310 7.31 -11.85 25.42
CA ALA A 310 7.79 -12.07 24.06
C ALA A 310 9.28 -12.44 24.02
N ALA A 311 10.13 -11.78 24.80
CA ALA A 311 11.55 -12.13 24.85
C ALA A 311 11.82 -13.55 25.38
N GLN A 312 10.94 -14.07 26.24
CA GLN A 312 11.00 -15.44 26.76
C GLN A 312 10.34 -16.46 25.81
N GLY A 313 9.22 -16.10 25.20
CA GLY A 313 8.39 -16.98 24.37
C GLY A 313 8.76 -17.02 22.89
N SER A 314 9.60 -16.11 22.41
CA SER A 314 10.04 -16.07 21.01
C SER A 314 11.00 -17.19 20.65
N ASN A 315 11.68 -17.80 21.63
CA ASN A 315 12.70 -18.82 21.43
C ASN A 315 13.79 -18.41 20.41
N LEU A 316 14.22 -17.15 20.43
CA LEU A 316 15.31 -16.67 19.58
C LEU A 316 16.69 -16.99 20.19
N ASN A 317 17.52 -17.67 19.41
CA ASN A 317 18.93 -17.90 19.70
C ASN A 317 19.82 -16.90 18.94
N GLY A 318 21.11 -16.88 19.23
CA GLY A 318 22.09 -16.02 18.54
C GLY A 318 23.11 -15.36 19.46
N SER A 319 24.17 -14.84 18.87
CA SER A 319 25.32 -14.26 19.58
C SER A 319 25.22 -12.74 19.80
N ASP A 320 24.37 -12.03 19.03
CA ASP A 320 24.24 -10.58 19.11
C ASP A 320 23.03 -10.20 19.98
N GLN A 321 23.28 -9.82 21.23
CA GLN A 321 22.22 -9.51 22.17
C GLN A 321 21.41 -8.28 21.75
N ALA A 322 22.04 -7.24 21.20
CA ALA A 322 21.33 -6.03 20.79
C ALA A 322 20.39 -6.30 19.60
N LEU A 323 20.86 -7.09 18.63
CA LEU A 323 20.01 -7.53 17.52
C LEU A 323 18.87 -8.44 17.98
N LYS A 324 19.13 -9.35 18.93
CA LYS A 324 18.08 -10.19 19.53
C LYS A 324 17.03 -9.37 20.26
N ASP A 325 17.43 -8.34 21.00
CA ASP A 325 16.50 -7.46 21.72
C ASP A 325 15.59 -6.69 20.74
N ASP A 326 16.15 -6.21 19.63
CA ASP A 326 15.39 -5.57 18.55
C ASP A 326 14.44 -6.57 17.86
N ALA A 327 14.89 -7.81 17.61
CA ALA A 327 14.07 -8.87 17.03
C ALA A 327 12.93 -9.30 17.97
N ASN A 328 13.20 -9.41 19.27
CA ASN A 328 12.19 -9.68 20.29
C ASN A 328 11.13 -8.58 20.37
N PHE A 329 11.52 -7.31 20.18
CA PHE A 329 10.55 -6.21 20.09
C PHE A 329 9.62 -6.38 18.89
N LEU A 330 10.15 -6.67 17.69
CA LEU A 330 9.35 -6.91 16.49
C LEU A 330 8.44 -8.14 16.64
N TYR A 331 8.93 -9.19 17.28
CA TYR A 331 8.13 -10.37 17.63
C TYR A 331 6.98 -10.01 18.58
N ALA A 332 7.24 -9.23 19.63
CA ALA A 332 6.24 -8.79 20.60
C ALA A 332 5.12 -7.97 19.94
N VAL A 333 5.49 -7.05 19.04
CA VAL A 333 4.54 -6.25 18.27
C VAL A 333 3.70 -7.14 17.33
N SER A 334 4.32 -8.13 16.66
CA SER A 334 3.61 -9.11 15.83
C SER A 334 2.60 -9.93 16.65
N ALA A 335 3.00 -10.43 17.83
CA ALA A 335 2.13 -11.17 18.75
C ALA A 335 0.98 -10.30 19.25
N LYS A 336 1.24 -9.03 19.59
CA LYS A 336 0.19 -8.11 20.02
C LYS A 336 -0.85 -7.88 18.93
N ARG A 337 -0.42 -7.73 17.68
CA ARG A 337 -1.34 -7.63 16.55
C ARG A 337 -2.12 -8.93 16.34
N ALA A 338 -1.47 -10.09 16.46
CA ALA A 338 -2.13 -11.39 16.36
C ALA A 338 -3.23 -11.55 17.43
N GLN A 339 -2.98 -11.09 18.67
CA GLN A 339 -3.97 -11.04 19.73
C GLN A 339 -5.18 -10.18 19.33
N LEU A 340 -4.93 -8.94 18.90
CA LEU A 340 -5.99 -7.98 18.56
C LEU A 340 -6.82 -8.40 17.33
N GLU A 341 -6.19 -9.07 16.37
CA GLU A 341 -6.87 -9.62 15.18
C GLU A 341 -7.47 -11.02 15.42
N ASN A 342 -7.32 -11.58 16.63
CA ASN A 342 -7.73 -12.94 17.00
C ASN A 342 -7.24 -13.99 15.99
N ASN A 343 -5.93 -13.97 15.71
CA ASN A 343 -5.24 -14.94 14.84
C ASN A 343 -5.63 -16.39 15.21
N ASP A 344 -5.89 -17.21 14.19
CA ASP A 344 -6.37 -18.60 14.30
C ASP A 344 -7.60 -18.80 15.20
N MET A 345 -8.40 -17.74 15.35
CA MET A 345 -9.61 -17.70 16.18
C MET A 345 -9.37 -18.02 17.67
N ARG A 346 -8.11 -18.01 18.11
CA ARG A 346 -7.71 -18.33 19.49
C ARG A 346 -6.79 -17.28 20.13
N ALA A 347 -6.00 -16.55 19.33
CA ALA A 347 -5.03 -15.60 19.85
C ALA A 347 -5.66 -14.44 20.65
N GLY A 348 -6.95 -14.14 20.44
CA GLY A 348 -7.65 -13.08 21.17
C GLY A 348 -7.89 -13.37 22.66
N ARG A 349 -7.66 -14.61 23.11
CA ARG A 349 -7.82 -15.03 24.51
C ARG A 349 -6.79 -14.41 25.44
N SER A 350 -5.52 -14.37 25.03
CA SER A 350 -4.40 -13.86 25.83
C SER A 350 -3.19 -13.53 24.95
N PHE A 351 -2.21 -12.79 25.48
CA PHE A 351 -0.98 -12.51 24.74
C PHE A 351 -0.13 -13.78 24.54
N GLU A 352 -0.18 -14.68 25.50
CA GLU A 352 0.46 -16.00 25.47
C GLU A 352 -0.16 -16.90 24.38
N ASP A 353 -1.49 -16.94 24.28
CA ASP A 353 -2.17 -17.63 23.17
C ASP A 353 -1.76 -17.07 21.81
N ALA A 354 -1.56 -15.74 21.73
CA ALA A 354 -1.09 -15.10 20.52
C ALA A 354 0.36 -15.50 20.18
N MET A 355 1.27 -15.55 21.15
CA MET A 355 2.63 -16.08 20.93
C MET A 355 2.59 -17.55 20.50
N HIS A 356 1.72 -18.36 21.10
CA HIS A 356 1.54 -19.75 20.68
C HIS A 356 1.07 -19.88 19.24
N SER A 357 0.21 -18.98 18.75
CA SER A 357 -0.21 -18.95 17.33
C SER A 357 0.88 -18.49 16.36
N LEU A 358 1.96 -17.87 16.86
CA LEU A 358 3.10 -17.52 16.03
C LEU A 358 4.16 -18.62 16.00
N ASN A 359 4.03 -19.61 16.89
CA ASN A 359 5.03 -20.65 17.15
C ASN A 359 4.53 -22.06 16.79
N ASP A 360 3.35 -22.22 16.18
CA ASP A 360 2.77 -23.52 15.79
C ASP A 360 2.72 -23.74 14.27
N GLY A 361 3.46 -22.92 13.51
CA GLY A 361 3.53 -22.99 12.06
C GLY A 361 2.49 -22.09 11.40
N GLU A 362 2.91 -21.36 10.37
CA GLU A 362 2.07 -20.33 9.76
C GLU A 362 2.15 -20.36 8.24
N ALA A 363 1.14 -19.81 7.57
CA ALA A 363 1.21 -19.69 6.12
C ALA A 363 2.24 -18.62 5.72
N PRO A 364 3.00 -18.83 4.62
CA PRO A 364 3.98 -17.87 4.14
C PRO A 364 3.39 -16.46 3.95
N GLY A 365 4.12 -15.45 4.42
CA GLY A 365 3.73 -14.03 4.30
C GLY A 365 2.83 -13.48 5.40
N GLN A 366 2.22 -14.32 6.25
CA GLN A 366 1.40 -13.84 7.36
C GLN A 366 2.18 -12.93 8.33
N ALA A 367 3.41 -13.31 8.67
CA ALA A 367 4.25 -12.49 9.56
C ALA A 367 4.63 -11.13 8.96
N LEU A 368 4.90 -11.05 7.64
CA LEU A 368 5.16 -9.76 6.98
C LEU A 368 3.92 -8.85 7.07
N ARG A 369 2.71 -9.41 6.92
CA ARG A 369 1.46 -8.67 7.17
C ARG A 369 1.38 -8.22 8.61
N ARG A 370 1.65 -9.08 9.59
CA ARG A 370 1.59 -8.71 11.02
C ARG A 370 2.63 -7.68 11.44
N LEU A 371 3.78 -7.61 10.76
CA LEU A 371 4.73 -6.50 10.92
C LEU A 371 4.25 -5.19 10.25
N GLY A 372 3.05 -5.16 9.67
CA GLY A 372 2.49 -4.00 8.98
C GLY A 372 3.13 -3.71 7.64
N LEU A 373 3.78 -4.70 7.03
CA LEU A 373 4.55 -4.54 5.79
C LEU A 373 3.76 -4.97 4.55
N ILE A 374 2.47 -5.25 4.64
CA ILE A 374 1.68 -5.77 3.50
C ILE A 374 1.74 -4.84 2.26
N ALA A 375 1.81 -3.52 2.46
CA ALA A 375 2.06 -2.52 1.42
C ALA A 375 3.38 -2.71 0.66
N HIS A 376 4.35 -3.31 1.32
CA HIS A 376 5.73 -3.49 0.90
C HIS A 376 6.03 -4.94 0.49
N VAL A 377 5.05 -5.85 0.47
CA VAL A 377 5.27 -7.25 0.08
C VAL A 377 4.80 -7.50 -1.34
N ARG A 378 5.61 -8.17 -2.15
CA ARG A 378 5.24 -8.65 -3.50
C ARG A 378 5.55 -10.13 -3.65
N GLN A 379 4.79 -10.80 -4.50
CA GLN A 379 5.21 -12.10 -5.01
C GLN A 379 6.54 -11.94 -5.76
N SER A 380 7.38 -12.95 -5.65
CA SER A 380 8.73 -13.00 -6.20
C SER A 380 8.98 -14.38 -6.81
N SER A 381 10.22 -14.60 -7.24
CA SER A 381 10.74 -15.93 -7.56
C SER A 381 12.08 -16.16 -6.84
N ALA A 382 12.51 -17.43 -6.80
CA ALA A 382 13.85 -17.80 -6.33
C ALA A 382 14.95 -17.06 -7.12
N GLN A 383 14.73 -16.88 -8.43
CA GLN A 383 15.65 -16.17 -9.33
C GLN A 383 15.76 -14.68 -8.99
N GLU A 384 14.65 -14.00 -8.71
CA GLU A 384 14.70 -12.59 -8.31
C GLU A 384 15.40 -12.40 -6.96
N LEU A 385 15.17 -13.29 -6.00
CA LEU A 385 15.86 -13.29 -4.71
C LEU A 385 17.36 -13.60 -4.85
N ALA A 386 17.72 -14.50 -5.78
CA ALA A 386 19.11 -14.73 -6.18
C ALA A 386 19.75 -13.50 -6.81
N GLY A 387 19.00 -12.73 -7.58
CA GLY A 387 19.41 -11.46 -8.19
C GLY A 387 19.54 -10.27 -7.22
N GLY A 388 19.37 -10.49 -5.91
CA GLY A 388 19.58 -9.44 -4.89
C GLY A 388 18.31 -8.84 -4.31
N ALA A 389 17.11 -9.33 -4.69
CA ALA A 389 15.91 -8.97 -3.96
C ALA A 389 15.97 -9.49 -2.51
N ILE A 390 15.38 -8.73 -1.59
CA ILE A 390 15.29 -9.08 -0.17
C ILE A 390 13.91 -9.63 0.12
N GLY A 391 13.81 -10.77 0.79
CA GLY A 391 12.51 -11.36 1.04
C GLY A 391 12.52 -12.64 1.83
N THR A 392 11.43 -13.40 1.68
CA THR A 392 11.26 -14.70 2.29
C THR A 392 11.00 -15.74 1.21
N LEU A 393 11.52 -16.94 1.43
CA LEU A 393 11.23 -18.11 0.64
C LEU A 393 10.64 -19.17 1.58
N ALA A 394 9.63 -19.92 1.14
CA ALA A 394 9.02 -20.93 1.99
C ALA A 394 8.52 -22.13 1.18
N ASP A 395 8.51 -23.29 1.81
CA ASP A 395 7.80 -24.48 1.35
C ASP A 395 6.71 -24.85 2.36
N ASN A 396 6.23 -26.10 2.33
CA ASN A 396 5.19 -26.58 3.23
C ASN A 396 5.67 -26.78 4.69
N LEU A 397 6.99 -26.77 4.93
CA LEU A 397 7.60 -27.14 6.19
C LEU A 397 8.34 -25.96 6.83
N HIS A 398 9.00 -25.11 6.05
CA HIS A 398 9.89 -24.08 6.57
C HIS A 398 9.86 -22.79 5.75
N SER A 399 10.15 -21.67 6.42
CA SER A 399 10.30 -20.36 5.80
C SER A 399 11.63 -19.73 6.20
N VAL A 400 12.36 -19.22 5.20
CA VAL A 400 13.71 -18.69 5.35
C VAL A 400 13.80 -17.26 4.85
N LEU A 401 14.72 -16.49 5.44
CA LEU A 401 15.21 -15.25 4.83
C LEU A 401 15.90 -15.61 3.51
N ALA A 402 15.65 -14.83 2.46
CA ALA A 402 16.41 -14.90 1.21
C ALA A 402 16.92 -13.50 0.83
N ILE A 403 18.25 -13.35 0.77
CA ILE A 403 18.93 -12.10 0.40
C ILE A 403 20.21 -12.40 -0.36
N ASN A 404 20.47 -11.64 -1.44
CA ASN A 404 21.71 -11.74 -2.22
C ASN A 404 22.11 -13.18 -2.58
N GLY A 405 21.13 -13.98 -3.04
CA GLY A 405 21.36 -15.40 -3.39
C GLY A 405 21.77 -16.31 -2.23
N SER A 406 21.54 -15.88 -0.99
CA SER A 406 21.74 -16.69 0.21
C SER A 406 20.44 -16.87 0.96
N VAL A 407 20.29 -17.99 1.65
CA VAL A 407 19.18 -18.30 2.56
C VAL A 407 19.66 -18.55 3.98
N ASP A 408 18.79 -18.27 4.95
CA ASP A 408 19.05 -18.51 6.37
C ASP A 408 18.46 -19.85 6.80
N MET A 409 19.31 -20.80 7.19
CA MET A 409 18.88 -22.07 7.79
C MET A 409 19.33 -22.12 9.24
N PHE A 410 18.44 -21.78 10.16
CA PHE A 410 18.72 -21.76 11.61
C PHE A 410 20.01 -21.02 11.97
N GLY A 411 20.23 -19.85 11.34
CA GLY A 411 21.40 -19.01 11.55
C GLY A 411 22.61 -19.34 10.67
N GLN A 412 22.54 -20.41 9.89
CA GLN A 412 23.55 -20.74 8.88
C GLN A 412 23.22 -20.08 7.54
N LYS A 413 24.18 -19.33 7.00
CA LYS A 413 24.09 -18.76 5.66
C LYS A 413 24.39 -19.83 4.61
N LEU A 414 23.40 -20.24 3.85
CA LEU A 414 23.56 -21.18 2.73
C LEU A 414 23.36 -20.49 1.38
N GLY A 415 23.98 -21.01 0.32
CA GLY A 415 23.71 -20.55 -1.04
C GLY A 415 22.32 -20.99 -1.51
N LEU A 416 21.49 -20.08 -2.00
CA LEU A 416 20.11 -20.37 -2.42
C LEU A 416 20.06 -21.44 -3.52
N MET A 417 20.94 -21.34 -4.52
CA MET A 417 20.95 -22.27 -5.65
C MET A 417 21.53 -23.65 -5.30
N SER A 418 22.36 -23.74 -4.27
CA SER A 418 23.03 -24.99 -3.86
C SER A 418 22.34 -25.72 -2.70
N SER A 419 21.29 -25.13 -2.11
CA SER A 419 20.62 -25.63 -0.89
C SER A 419 19.23 -26.24 -1.14
N GLY A 420 18.83 -26.48 -2.39
CA GLY A 420 17.52 -27.03 -2.74
C GLY A 420 16.37 -26.00 -2.73
N TRP A 421 16.63 -24.80 -2.21
CA TRP A 421 15.70 -23.65 -2.16
C TRP A 421 15.48 -22.96 -3.53
N SER A 422 15.86 -23.59 -4.64
CA SER A 422 15.65 -23.10 -6.00
C SER A 422 14.52 -23.82 -6.75
N GLY A 423 13.80 -24.73 -6.08
CA GLY A 423 12.72 -25.54 -6.64
C GLY A 423 11.44 -24.77 -7.02
N ARG A 424 10.58 -25.39 -7.84
CA ARG A 424 9.35 -24.76 -8.39
C ARG A 424 8.19 -24.63 -7.39
N SER A 425 8.22 -25.34 -6.27
CA SER A 425 7.12 -25.38 -5.27
C SER A 425 7.32 -24.41 -4.11
N MET A 426 8.05 -23.31 -4.32
CA MET A 426 8.38 -22.35 -3.27
C MET A 426 7.46 -21.12 -3.31
N TRP A 427 6.98 -20.69 -2.15
CA TRP A 427 6.38 -19.37 -1.96
C TRP A 427 7.47 -18.33 -1.77
N ALA A 428 7.74 -17.57 -2.83
CA ALA A 428 8.69 -16.48 -2.80
C ALA A 428 7.98 -15.13 -2.64
N LEU A 429 8.37 -14.38 -1.62
CA LEU A 429 7.93 -13.02 -1.38
C LEU A 429 9.14 -12.09 -1.30
N LYS A 430 9.02 -10.86 -1.80
CA LYS A 430 10.06 -9.82 -1.68
C LYS A 430 9.49 -8.57 -1.01
N LEU A 431 10.38 -7.84 -0.34
CA LEU A 431 10.12 -6.52 0.22
C LEU A 431 10.52 -5.42 -0.76
N VAL A 432 9.63 -4.45 -0.98
CA VAL A 432 9.78 -3.30 -1.89
C VAL A 432 9.71 -1.95 -1.21
#